data_AF-A0A2N9LPY4-F1
#
_entry.id   AF-A0A2N9LPY4-F1
#
_cell.length_a   1.000
_cell.length_b   1.000
_cell.length_c   1.000
_cell.angle_alpha   90.00
_cell.angle_beta   90.00
_cell.angle_gamma   90.00
#
_symmetry.space_group_name_H-M   'P 1'
#
loop_
_entity.id
_entity.type
_entity.pdbx_description
1 polymer ?
#
loop_
_entity_poly.entity_id
_entity_poly.type
_entity_poly.pdbx_seq_one_letter_code
_entity_poly.pdbx_strand_id
1 'polypeptide(L)'
;MGFVLLMACANVANLLLVRGSARTREIAVRASMGGSRARIVQQLLTESALLGALGGASGVALAALVLDAAPFLLPTEILPVWLQLAMNLRVIAFASGLAAITAALFGLVPAWQAARVPLAGALRAGGRTATGGSGRLRMGLAAAEIAAAVLLVTGAGLLLRTLTSLHRVDPGFHADHVLTMSVSLSNSRYPEPHNALAFYQSVEHAIASLPGVRDVGLGTVLPADGWDIGQGFQVLGQPAAVQAMQPAAHYQIVSEGYFRTLGIPLLRGRAFNPEDTSGSQPVCIVNEELARRYLKGRDPIGALVSVQAMDPAGPKPVVRQVVGVSHQVSRWCGRWWA
;
A
#
# COMPACT_ATOMS: atom_id res chain seq x y z
N MET A 1 6.25 0.42 -11.31
CA MET A 1 5.82 -0.16 -12.60
C MET A 1 6.70 0.26 -13.78
N GLY A 2 7.00 1.56 -13.99
CA GLY A 2 7.84 2.00 -15.13
C GLY A 2 9.23 1.37 -15.22
N PHE A 3 9.89 1.11 -14.09
CA PHE A 3 11.23 0.50 -14.06
C PHE A 3 11.27 -0.96 -14.52
N VAL A 4 10.25 -1.76 -14.17
CA VAL A 4 10.17 -3.18 -14.57
C VAL A 4 9.95 -3.30 -16.08
N LEU A 5 9.10 -2.43 -16.61
CA LEU A 5 8.84 -2.31 -18.03
C LEU A 5 10.10 -1.92 -18.81
N LEU A 6 10.86 -0.94 -18.32
CA LEU A 6 12.14 -0.54 -18.92
C LEU A 6 13.16 -1.69 -18.94
N MET A 7 13.21 -2.51 -17.89
CA MET A 7 14.05 -3.72 -17.85
C MET A 7 13.63 -4.74 -18.91
N ALA A 8 12.33 -5.04 -19.02
CA ALA A 8 11.83 -5.96 -20.04
C ALA A 8 12.16 -5.46 -21.47
N CYS A 9 12.00 -4.16 -21.71
CA CYS A 9 12.36 -3.52 -22.98
C CYS A 9 13.88 -3.63 -23.28
N ALA A 10 14.72 -3.40 -22.28
CA ALA A 10 16.18 -3.53 -22.42
C ALA A 10 16.59 -4.97 -22.74
N ASN A 11 15.96 -5.97 -22.11
CA ASN A 11 16.26 -7.37 -22.33
C ASN A 11 15.84 -7.85 -23.73
N VAL A 12 14.66 -7.41 -24.21
CA VAL A 12 14.22 -7.65 -25.60
C VAL A 12 15.17 -6.99 -26.59
N ALA A 13 15.60 -5.75 -26.32
CA ALA A 13 16.58 -5.05 -27.15
C ALA A 13 17.90 -5.82 -27.23
N ASN A 14 18.40 -6.32 -26.09
CA ASN A 14 19.65 -7.08 -26.02
C ASN A 14 19.55 -8.41 -26.80
N LEU A 15 18.44 -9.14 -26.67
CA LEU A 15 18.18 -10.38 -27.41
C LEU A 15 18.12 -10.15 -28.93
N LEU A 16 17.45 -9.08 -29.38
CA LEU A 16 17.36 -8.74 -30.80
C LEU A 16 18.70 -8.30 -31.37
N LEU A 17 19.52 -7.58 -30.59
CA LEU A 17 20.88 -7.21 -30.96
C LEU A 17 21.80 -8.44 -31.10
N VAL A 18 21.70 -9.42 -30.18
CA VAL A 18 22.45 -10.69 -30.26
C VAL A 18 22.02 -11.51 -31.49
N ARG A 19 20.73 -11.58 -31.79
CA ARG A 19 20.22 -12.25 -33.00
C ARG A 19 20.64 -11.55 -34.29
N GLY A 20 20.70 -10.22 -34.29
CA GLY A 20 21.15 -9.42 -35.44
C GLY A 20 22.63 -9.66 -35.80
N SER A 21 23.52 -9.82 -34.82
CA SER A 21 24.94 -10.06 -35.08
C SER A 21 25.22 -11.49 -35.58
N ALA A 22 24.43 -12.48 -35.16
CA ALA A 22 24.54 -13.85 -35.67
C ALA A 22 24.09 -13.96 -37.15
N ARG A 23 23.16 -13.10 -37.59
CA ARG A 23 22.60 -13.11 -38.95
C ARG A 23 23.37 -12.28 -39.97
N THR A 24 24.37 -11.52 -39.55
CA THR A 24 25.19 -10.69 -40.47
C THR A 24 25.89 -11.53 -41.54
N ARG A 25 26.28 -12.77 -41.19
CA ARG A 25 26.92 -13.72 -42.12
C ARG A 25 25.95 -14.28 -43.17
N GLU A 26 24.71 -14.58 -42.77
CA GLU A 26 23.64 -15.07 -43.64
C GLU A 26 23.15 -13.97 -44.61
N ILE A 27 23.03 -12.73 -44.11
CA ILE A 27 22.68 -11.54 -44.90
C ILE A 27 23.77 -11.22 -45.94
N ALA A 28 25.05 -11.35 -45.58
CA ALA A 28 26.16 -11.15 -46.51
C ALA A 28 26.16 -12.17 -47.67
N VAL A 29 25.86 -13.45 -47.37
CA VAL A 29 25.74 -14.51 -48.38
C VAL A 29 24.53 -14.30 -49.30
N ARG A 30 23.37 -13.85 -48.76
CA ARG A 30 22.19 -13.55 -49.59
C ARG A 30 22.36 -12.29 -50.44
N ALA A 31 23.08 -11.29 -49.93
CA ALA A 31 23.41 -10.09 -50.69
C ALA A 31 24.37 -10.39 -51.85
N SER A 32 25.32 -11.32 -51.69
CA SER A 32 26.22 -11.73 -52.78
C SER A 32 25.53 -12.55 -53.87
N MET A 33 24.38 -13.16 -53.59
CA MET A 33 23.53 -13.85 -54.57
C MET A 33 22.51 -12.93 -55.28
N GLY A 34 22.56 -11.61 -55.06
CA GLY A 34 21.68 -10.64 -55.73
C GLY A 34 20.36 -10.35 -55.01
N GLY A 35 20.21 -10.74 -53.73
CA GLY A 35 19.03 -10.42 -52.94
C GLY A 35 18.87 -8.91 -52.70
N SER A 36 17.71 -8.34 -53.06
CA SER A 36 17.45 -6.92 -52.85
C SER A 36 17.38 -6.57 -51.36
N ARG A 37 18.00 -5.44 -50.97
CA ARG A 37 18.03 -4.94 -49.58
C ARG A 37 16.63 -4.79 -48.98
N ALA A 38 15.64 -4.48 -49.81
CA ALA A 38 14.23 -4.37 -49.41
C ALA A 38 13.65 -5.70 -48.90
N ARG A 39 14.00 -6.84 -49.53
CA ARG A 39 13.48 -8.16 -49.13
C ARG A 39 14.05 -8.62 -47.78
N ILE A 40 15.30 -8.25 -47.49
CA ILE A 40 15.96 -8.53 -46.20
C ILE A 40 15.36 -7.69 -45.07
N VAL A 41 15.09 -6.40 -45.33
CA VAL A 41 14.44 -5.51 -44.36
C VAL A 41 12.99 -5.95 -44.08
N GLN A 42 12.22 -6.31 -45.11
CA GLN A 42 10.85 -6.81 -44.95
C GLN A 42 10.79 -8.08 -44.09
N GLN A 43 11.71 -9.01 -44.29
CA GLN A 43 11.78 -10.25 -43.50
C GLN A 43 12.09 -9.99 -42.01
N LEU A 44 13.02 -9.07 -41.72
CA LEU A 44 13.37 -8.73 -40.34
C LEU A 44 12.22 -8.01 -39.62
N LEU A 45 11.48 -7.16 -40.36
CA LEU A 45 10.30 -6.50 -39.83
C LEU A 45 9.16 -7.47 -39.56
N THR A 46 8.88 -8.42 -40.46
CA THR A 46 7.83 -9.42 -40.24
C THR A 46 8.15 -10.34 -39.07
N GLU A 47 9.41 -10.76 -38.91
CA GLU A 47 9.81 -11.62 -37.81
C GLU A 47 9.80 -10.90 -36.46
N SER A 48 10.22 -9.62 -36.43
CA SER A 48 10.12 -8.78 -35.22
C SER A 48 8.66 -8.49 -34.85
N ALA A 49 7.80 -8.27 -35.85
CA ALA A 49 6.37 -8.08 -35.64
C ALA A 49 5.70 -9.35 -35.11
N LEU A 50 6.06 -10.54 -35.62
CA LEU A 50 5.55 -11.83 -35.15
C LEU A 50 5.94 -12.10 -33.69
N LEU A 51 7.21 -11.87 -33.33
CA LEU A 51 7.69 -12.02 -31.96
C LEU A 51 7.02 -11.00 -31.01
N GLY A 52 6.85 -9.76 -31.44
CA GLY A 52 6.15 -8.73 -30.68
C GLY A 52 4.67 -9.06 -30.46
N ALA A 53 3.98 -9.56 -31.48
CA ALA A 53 2.59 -9.98 -31.40
C ALA A 53 2.39 -11.17 -30.45
N LEU A 54 3.23 -12.20 -30.56
CA LEU A 54 3.17 -13.36 -29.67
C LEU A 54 3.51 -13.00 -28.22
N GLY A 55 4.54 -12.18 -28.00
CA GLY A 55 4.89 -11.67 -26.69
C GLY A 55 3.77 -10.83 -26.07
N GLY A 56 3.19 -9.90 -26.83
CA GLY A 56 2.06 -9.09 -26.39
C GLY A 56 0.83 -9.94 -26.05
N ALA A 57 0.46 -10.88 -26.91
CA ALA A 57 -0.66 -11.79 -26.68
C ALA A 57 -0.46 -12.64 -25.41
N SER A 58 0.73 -13.22 -25.23
CA SER A 58 1.05 -14.00 -24.03
C SER A 58 1.04 -13.16 -22.75
N GLY A 59 1.51 -11.91 -22.81
CA GLY A 59 1.49 -10.98 -21.67
C GLY A 59 0.06 -10.59 -21.25
N VAL A 60 -0.82 -10.31 -22.23
CA VAL A 60 -2.25 -10.04 -21.96
C VAL A 60 -2.94 -11.27 -21.38
N ALA A 61 -2.68 -12.46 -21.94
CA ALA A 61 -3.26 -13.71 -21.40
C ALA A 61 -2.80 -13.98 -19.97
N LEU A 62 -1.51 -13.78 -19.66
CA LEU A 62 -0.98 -13.98 -18.32
C LEU A 62 -1.51 -12.94 -17.33
N ALA A 63 -1.68 -11.69 -17.76
CA ALA A 63 -2.32 -10.66 -16.94
C ALA A 63 -3.78 -11.02 -16.60
N ALA A 64 -4.54 -11.55 -17.57
CA ALA A 64 -5.90 -12.01 -17.34
C ALA A 64 -5.96 -13.14 -16.29
N LEU A 65 -5.08 -14.14 -16.42
CA LEU A 65 -5.00 -15.26 -15.47
C LEU A 65 -4.65 -14.80 -14.05
N VAL A 66 -3.72 -13.85 -13.91
CA VAL A 66 -3.34 -13.29 -12.60
C VAL A 66 -4.50 -12.51 -11.98
N LEU A 67 -5.24 -11.74 -12.78
CA LEU A 67 -6.41 -10.99 -12.30
C LEU A 67 -7.55 -11.92 -11.87
N ASP A 68 -7.77 -13.03 -12.60
CA ASP A 68 -8.75 -14.06 -12.22
C ASP A 68 -8.33 -14.84 -10.98
N ALA A 69 -7.02 -15.06 -10.77
CA ALA A 69 -6.49 -15.76 -9.61
C ALA A 69 -6.35 -14.87 -8.36
N ALA A 70 -6.28 -13.55 -8.53
CA ALA A 70 -6.07 -12.59 -7.44
C ALA A 70 -7.11 -12.70 -6.30
N PRO A 71 -8.42 -12.90 -6.54
CA PRO A 71 -9.41 -13.08 -5.49
C PRO A 71 -9.19 -14.33 -4.62
N PHE A 72 -8.52 -15.35 -5.15
CA PHE A 72 -8.21 -16.59 -4.41
C PHE A 72 -6.90 -16.48 -3.61
N LEU A 73 -6.02 -15.56 -3.99
CA LEU A 73 -4.69 -15.37 -3.38
C LEU A 73 -4.68 -14.26 -2.31
N LEU A 74 -5.67 -13.36 -2.31
CA LEU A 74 -5.76 -12.22 -1.39
C LEU A 74 -6.94 -12.39 -0.42
N PRO A 75 -6.73 -12.23 0.90
CA PRO A 75 -7.81 -12.19 1.88
C PRO A 75 -8.84 -11.09 1.52
N THR A 76 -10.13 -11.42 1.62
CA THR A 76 -11.26 -10.56 1.23
C THR A 76 -11.35 -9.24 1.99
N GLU A 77 -10.59 -9.08 3.08
CA GLU A 77 -10.59 -7.87 3.92
C GLU A 77 -9.63 -6.77 3.44
N ILE A 78 -8.70 -7.09 2.53
CA ILE A 78 -7.63 -6.16 2.11
C ILE A 78 -8.02 -5.36 0.85
N LEU A 79 -8.95 -5.87 0.06
CA LEU A 79 -9.41 -5.24 -1.19
C LEU A 79 -10.70 -4.45 -0.92
N PRO A 80 -10.67 -3.10 -0.98
CA PRO A 80 -11.89 -2.32 -0.85
C PRO A 80 -12.87 -2.66 -1.98
N VAL A 81 -14.17 -2.76 -1.66
CA VAL A 81 -15.24 -3.17 -2.61
C VAL A 81 -15.28 -2.28 -3.88
N TRP A 82 -14.76 -1.05 -3.82
CA TRP A 82 -14.67 -0.13 -4.97
C TRP A 82 -13.45 -0.33 -5.87
N LEU A 83 -12.45 -1.12 -5.45
CA LEU A 83 -11.26 -1.41 -6.25
C LEU A 83 -11.55 -2.58 -7.19
N GLN A 84 -12.25 -2.28 -8.28
CA GLN A 84 -12.47 -3.25 -9.35
C GLN A 84 -11.16 -3.46 -10.12
N LEU A 85 -10.42 -4.53 -9.79
CA LEU A 85 -9.30 -5.02 -10.59
C LEU A 85 -9.85 -5.64 -11.88
N ALA A 86 -10.30 -4.80 -12.81
CA ALA A 86 -10.80 -5.22 -14.11
C ALA A 86 -9.78 -4.89 -15.20
N MET A 87 -9.57 -5.85 -16.11
CA MET A 87 -8.79 -5.63 -17.31
C MET A 87 -9.58 -4.71 -18.27
N ASN A 88 -9.31 -3.40 -18.21
CA ASN A 88 -9.98 -2.42 -19.05
C ASN A 88 -9.30 -2.32 -20.42
N LEU A 89 -10.09 -2.06 -21.47
CA LEU A 89 -9.63 -1.77 -22.83
C LEU A 89 -8.52 -0.70 -22.88
N ARG A 90 -8.52 0.27 -21.95
CA ARG A 90 -7.45 1.27 -21.82
C ARG A 90 -6.09 0.65 -21.48
N VAL A 91 -6.07 -0.35 -20.59
CA VAL A 91 -4.85 -1.07 -20.19
C VAL A 91 -4.34 -1.94 -21.34
N ILE A 92 -5.25 -2.62 -22.05
CA ILE A 92 -4.92 -3.42 -23.23
C ILE A 92 -4.36 -2.53 -24.35
N ALA A 93 -5.01 -1.39 -24.64
CA ALA A 93 -4.57 -0.45 -25.67
C ALA A 93 -3.20 0.16 -25.33
N PHE A 94 -2.99 0.52 -24.07
CA PHE A 94 -1.70 1.03 -23.60
C PHE A 94 -0.59 -0.03 -23.71
N ALA A 95 -0.84 -1.25 -23.24
CA ALA A 95 0.12 -2.35 -23.32
C ALA A 95 0.44 -2.73 -24.78
N SER A 96 -0.58 -2.79 -25.63
CA SER A 96 -0.45 -3.04 -27.07
C SER A 96 0.37 -1.94 -27.77
N GLY A 97 0.06 -0.68 -27.51
CA GLY A 97 0.76 0.46 -28.10
C GLY A 97 2.23 0.49 -27.69
N LEU A 98 2.51 0.18 -26.43
CA LEU A 98 3.87 0.11 -25.91
C LEU A 98 4.66 -1.09 -26.48
N ALA A 99 4.03 -2.26 -26.64
CA ALA A 99 4.61 -3.42 -27.31
C ALA A 99 4.93 -3.11 -28.79
N ALA A 100 4.05 -2.38 -29.48
CA ALA A 100 4.28 -1.94 -30.85
C ALA A 100 5.44 -0.94 -30.96
N ILE A 101 5.51 0.05 -30.06
CA ILE A 101 6.60 1.03 -30.02
C ILE A 101 7.94 0.34 -29.74
N THR A 102 7.98 -0.60 -28.80
CA THR A 102 9.21 -1.33 -28.46
C THR A 102 9.65 -2.26 -29.60
N ALA A 103 8.73 -3.00 -30.22
CA ALA A 103 9.04 -3.80 -31.41
C ALA A 103 9.53 -2.94 -32.59
N ALA A 104 8.95 -1.76 -32.80
CA ALA A 104 9.37 -0.83 -33.84
C ALA A 104 10.76 -0.24 -33.55
N LEU A 105 10.99 0.31 -32.35
CA LEU A 105 12.26 0.92 -31.97
C LEU A 105 13.40 -0.10 -32.01
N PHE A 106 13.20 -1.29 -31.45
CA PHE A 106 14.26 -2.29 -31.34
C PHE A 106 14.38 -3.21 -32.57
N GLY A 107 13.36 -3.28 -33.44
CA GLY A 107 13.42 -3.98 -34.73
C GLY A 107 13.99 -3.11 -35.87
N LEU A 108 13.72 -1.80 -35.89
CA LEU A 108 14.27 -0.91 -36.92
C LEU A 108 15.77 -0.63 -36.76
N VAL A 109 16.28 -0.55 -35.53
CA VAL A 109 17.70 -0.25 -35.26
C VAL A 109 18.66 -1.26 -35.93
N PRO A 110 18.52 -2.59 -35.77
CA PRO A 110 19.39 -3.55 -36.46
C PRO A 110 19.16 -3.58 -37.98
N ALA A 111 17.94 -3.36 -38.46
CA ALA A 111 17.64 -3.28 -39.90
C ALA A 111 18.33 -2.07 -40.56
N TRP A 112 18.37 -0.93 -39.87
CA TRP A 112 19.02 0.29 -40.34
C TRP A 112 20.56 0.20 -40.26
N GLN A 113 21.09 -0.49 -39.24
CA GLN A 113 22.52 -0.80 -39.15
C GLN A 113 22.96 -1.76 -40.26
N ALA A 114 22.18 -2.80 -40.58
CA ALA A 114 22.48 -3.73 -41.67
C ALA A 114 22.44 -3.05 -43.05
N ALA A 115 21.57 -2.06 -43.26
CA ALA A 115 21.45 -1.31 -44.51
C ALA A 115 22.65 -0.39 -44.81
N ARG A 116 23.41 0.02 -43.77
CA ARG A 116 24.56 0.94 -43.90
C ARG A 116 25.93 0.26 -43.98
N VAL A 117 26.03 -1.08 -43.93
CA VAL A 117 27.32 -1.77 -44.08
C VAL A 117 27.75 -1.74 -45.56
N PRO A 118 28.85 -1.05 -45.93
CA PRO A 118 29.36 -1.10 -47.30
C PRO A 118 29.92 -2.51 -47.57
N LEU A 119 29.35 -3.19 -48.58
CA LEU A 119 29.71 -4.58 -48.97
C LEU A 119 31.22 -4.76 -49.22
N ALA A 120 31.93 -3.70 -49.60
CA ALA A 120 33.38 -3.75 -49.87
C ALA A 120 34.24 -3.94 -48.61
N GLY A 121 33.76 -3.58 -47.42
CA GLY A 121 34.50 -3.75 -46.15
C GLY A 121 34.31 -5.11 -45.49
N ALA A 122 33.16 -5.76 -45.71
CA ALA A 122 32.80 -7.02 -45.06
C ALA A 122 33.62 -8.23 -45.56
N LEU A 123 34.16 -8.15 -46.78
CA LEU A 123 34.99 -9.21 -47.37
C LEU A 123 36.50 -9.07 -47.05
N ARG A 124 36.98 -7.88 -46.67
CA ARG A 124 38.37 -7.67 -46.21
C ARG A 124 38.55 -7.84 -44.70
N ALA A 125 37.48 -7.75 -43.92
CA ALA A 125 37.50 -7.85 -42.46
C ALA A 125 37.30 -9.30 -41.97
N GLY A 126 38.06 -10.25 -42.51
CA GLY A 126 38.03 -11.67 -42.12
C GLY A 126 38.53 -12.00 -40.71
N GLY A 127 38.46 -11.07 -39.74
CA GLY A 127 38.77 -11.43 -38.35
C GLY A 127 38.92 -10.29 -37.36
N ARG A 128 39.05 -9.04 -37.79
CA ARG A 128 39.28 -7.92 -36.85
C ARG A 128 38.51 -6.68 -37.31
N THR A 129 37.86 -6.03 -36.35
CA THR A 129 37.22 -4.69 -36.41
C THR A 129 35.87 -4.54 -37.13
N ALA A 130 34.81 -5.13 -36.58
CA ALA A 130 33.42 -4.64 -36.74
C ALA A 130 32.73 -4.35 -35.39
N THR A 131 33.49 -4.29 -34.28
CA THR A 131 32.96 -4.42 -32.90
C THR A 131 33.00 -3.15 -32.04
N GLY A 132 33.45 -2.00 -32.56
CA GLY A 132 33.69 -0.81 -31.74
C GLY A 132 32.45 -0.09 -31.19
N GLY A 133 31.36 -0.03 -31.98
CA GLY A 133 30.14 0.72 -31.62
C GLY A 133 29.05 -0.13 -30.94
N SER A 134 28.79 -1.32 -31.47
CA SER A 134 27.72 -2.21 -30.97
C SER A 134 28.08 -2.89 -29.64
N GLY A 135 29.37 -3.19 -29.40
CA GLY A 135 29.83 -3.81 -28.15
C GLY A 135 29.73 -2.90 -26.94
N ARG A 136 30.04 -1.60 -27.09
CA ARG A 136 29.97 -0.61 -26.00
C ARG A 136 28.53 -0.28 -25.62
N LEU A 137 27.64 -0.14 -26.61
CA LEU A 137 26.20 0.05 -26.38
C LEU A 137 25.59 -1.17 -25.67
N ARG A 138 25.97 -2.40 -26.09
CA ARG A 138 25.53 -3.65 -25.45
C ARG A 138 25.99 -3.74 -23.99
N MET A 139 27.24 -3.39 -23.73
CA MET A 139 27.81 -3.42 -22.38
C MET A 139 27.17 -2.38 -21.47
N GLY A 140 26.87 -1.18 -22.00
CA GLY A 140 26.14 -0.14 -21.29
C GLY A 140 24.68 -0.54 -20.97
N LEU A 141 23.99 -1.17 -21.93
CA LEU A 141 22.62 -1.66 -21.72
C LEU A 141 22.58 -2.79 -20.68
N ALA A 142 23.50 -3.76 -20.75
CA ALA A 142 23.59 -4.83 -19.77
C ALA A 142 23.96 -4.31 -18.37
N ALA A 143 24.86 -3.34 -18.27
CA ALA A 143 25.20 -2.71 -16.99
C ALA A 143 24.01 -1.95 -16.39
N ALA A 144 23.26 -1.21 -17.22
CA ALA A 144 22.05 -0.51 -16.79
C ALA A 144 20.94 -1.48 -16.35
N GLU A 145 20.79 -2.62 -17.03
CA GLU A 145 19.86 -3.68 -16.65
C GLU A 145 20.21 -4.30 -15.30
N ILE A 146 21.48 -4.69 -15.09
CA ILE A 146 21.95 -5.24 -13.81
C ILE A 146 21.76 -4.21 -12.70
N ALA A 147 22.10 -2.93 -12.94
CA ALA A 147 21.91 -1.87 -11.95
C ALA A 147 20.43 -1.68 -11.57
N ALA A 148 19.53 -1.68 -12.56
CA ALA A 148 18.09 -1.59 -12.31
C ALA A 148 17.54 -2.83 -11.58
N ALA A 149 18.01 -4.03 -11.92
CA ALA A 149 17.63 -5.27 -11.24
C ALA A 149 18.03 -5.25 -9.76
N VAL A 150 19.28 -4.86 -9.49
CA VAL A 150 19.80 -4.73 -8.12
C VAL A 150 19.02 -3.67 -7.35
N LEU A 151 18.71 -2.52 -7.93
CA LEU A 151 17.91 -1.47 -7.30
C LEU A 151 16.50 -1.96 -6.93
N LEU A 152 15.85 -2.71 -7.82
CA LEU A 152 14.51 -3.25 -7.57
C LEU A 152 14.52 -4.33 -6.48
N VAL A 153 15.48 -5.25 -6.52
CA VAL A 153 15.62 -6.32 -5.52
C VAL A 153 15.94 -5.73 -4.14
N THR A 154 16.86 -4.77 -4.07
CA THR A 154 17.19 -4.08 -2.83
C THR A 154 16.02 -3.27 -2.28
N GLY A 155 15.29 -2.56 -3.14
CA GLY A 155 14.08 -1.83 -2.74
C GLY A 155 12.97 -2.75 -2.23
N ALA A 156 12.72 -3.87 -2.90
CA ALA A 156 11.76 -4.88 -2.45
C ALA A 156 12.18 -5.53 -1.13
N GLY A 157 13.46 -5.90 -0.99
CA GLY A 157 14.01 -6.45 0.25
C GLY A 157 13.93 -5.48 1.42
N LEU A 158 14.18 -4.19 1.18
CA LEU A 158 14.01 -3.14 2.18
C LEU A 158 12.55 -2.99 2.58
N LEU A 159 11.62 -2.99 1.62
CA LEU A 159 10.18 -2.92 1.90
C LEU A 159 9.73 -4.11 2.75
N LEU A 160 10.12 -5.34 2.39
CA LEU A 160 9.83 -6.53 3.21
C LEU A 160 10.45 -6.43 4.60
N ARG A 161 11.69 -5.94 4.71
CA ARG A 161 12.35 -5.72 6.00
C ARG A 161 11.60 -4.68 6.84
N THR A 162 11.12 -3.61 6.22
CA THR A 162 10.31 -2.58 6.90
C THR A 162 9.00 -3.18 7.37
N LEU A 163 8.26 -3.88 6.51
CA LEU A 163 6.99 -4.53 6.88
C LEU A 163 7.16 -5.55 8.01
N THR A 164 8.19 -6.41 7.94
CA THR A 164 8.49 -7.37 9.02
C THR A 164 8.94 -6.69 10.31
N SER A 165 9.63 -5.55 10.21
CA SER A 165 9.97 -4.75 11.39
C SER A 165 8.74 -4.08 12.00
N LEU A 166 7.78 -3.62 11.19
CA LEU A 166 6.53 -3.01 11.67
C LEU A 166 5.71 -4.00 12.51
N HIS A 167 5.70 -5.28 12.15
CA HIS A 167 5.04 -6.33 12.95
C HIS A 167 5.67 -6.58 14.32
N ARG A 168 6.92 -6.15 14.55
CA ARG A 168 7.65 -6.37 15.81
C ARG A 168 7.63 -5.17 16.75
N VAL A 169 7.12 -4.03 16.29
CA VAL A 169 7.00 -2.85 17.14
C VAL A 169 5.80 -3.05 18.05
N ASP A 170 6.01 -2.90 19.35
CA ASP A 170 4.94 -2.90 20.34
C ASP A 170 3.91 -1.82 19.97
N PRO A 171 2.67 -2.21 19.61
CA PRO A 171 1.67 -1.24 19.20
C PRO A 171 1.06 -0.49 20.41
N GLY A 172 1.45 -0.84 21.64
CA GLY A 172 0.93 -0.31 22.89
C GLY A 172 -0.34 -1.02 23.37
N PHE A 173 -0.66 -2.19 22.81
CA PHE A 173 -1.76 -3.07 23.20
C PHE A 173 -1.43 -4.53 22.86
N HIS A 174 -2.08 -5.48 23.53
CA HIS A 174 -1.96 -6.90 23.25
C HIS A 174 -2.94 -7.31 22.15
N ALA A 175 -2.41 -7.86 21.06
CA ALA A 175 -3.21 -8.51 20.02
C ALA A 175 -3.28 -10.04 20.19
N ASP A 176 -2.35 -10.62 20.96
CA ASP A 176 -2.27 -12.05 21.20
C ASP A 176 -3.40 -12.51 22.12
N HIS A 177 -4.06 -13.63 21.78
CA HIS A 177 -5.16 -14.22 22.55
C HIS A 177 -6.39 -13.31 22.73
N VAL A 178 -6.59 -12.34 21.82
CA VAL A 178 -7.78 -11.50 21.77
C VAL A 178 -8.68 -11.94 20.61
N LEU A 179 -9.92 -12.35 20.93
CA LEU A 179 -10.96 -12.60 19.93
C LEU A 179 -11.81 -11.35 19.78
N THR A 180 -11.98 -10.88 18.54
CA THR A 180 -12.77 -9.69 18.23
C THR A 180 -14.09 -10.07 17.55
N MET A 181 -15.13 -9.27 17.82
CA MET A 181 -16.43 -9.40 17.19
C MET A 181 -17.02 -8.01 16.96
N SER A 182 -17.64 -7.80 15.80
CA SER A 182 -18.37 -6.57 15.50
C SER A 182 -19.87 -6.83 15.57
N VAL A 183 -20.58 -6.01 16.34
CA VAL A 183 -22.04 -6.08 16.48
C VAL A 183 -22.61 -4.70 16.15
N SER A 184 -23.47 -4.65 15.14
CA SER A 184 -24.18 -3.44 14.76
C SER A 184 -25.65 -3.56 15.14
N LEU A 185 -26.14 -2.61 15.94
CA LEU A 185 -27.54 -2.53 16.32
C LEU A 185 -28.30 -1.64 15.34
N SER A 186 -29.48 -2.09 14.93
CA SER A 186 -30.35 -1.29 14.07
C SER A 186 -31.09 -0.23 14.89
N ASN A 187 -30.99 1.04 14.46
CA ASN A 187 -31.72 2.16 15.08
C ASN A 187 -33.25 1.96 15.09
N SER A 188 -33.81 1.17 14.19
CA SER A 188 -35.26 0.90 14.19
C SER A 188 -35.69 -0.04 15.32
N ARG A 189 -34.81 -0.96 15.74
CA ARG A 189 -35.07 -1.91 16.83
C ARG A 189 -34.65 -1.34 18.19
N TYR A 190 -33.62 -0.50 18.21
CA TYR A 190 -33.11 0.17 19.40
C TYR A 190 -33.12 1.69 19.21
N PRO A 191 -34.31 2.32 19.19
CA PRO A 191 -34.43 3.77 18.98
C PRO A 191 -33.87 4.56 20.17
N GLU A 192 -33.93 3.97 21.36
CA GLU A 192 -33.51 4.58 22.61
C GLU A 192 -32.09 4.17 23.00
N PRO A 193 -31.15 5.12 23.25
CA PRO A 193 -29.76 4.81 23.57
C PRO A 193 -29.57 3.92 24.80
N HIS A 194 -30.45 4.05 25.81
CA HIS A 194 -30.37 3.24 27.02
C HIS A 194 -30.63 1.75 26.77
N ASN A 195 -31.49 1.41 25.80
CA ASN A 195 -31.77 0.02 25.42
C ASN A 195 -30.59 -0.60 24.66
N ALA A 196 -29.93 0.18 23.80
CA ALA A 196 -28.72 -0.25 23.12
C ALA A 196 -27.57 -0.50 24.13
N LEU A 197 -27.40 0.39 25.10
CA LEU A 197 -26.41 0.23 26.17
C LEU A 197 -26.67 -1.03 27.02
N ALA A 198 -27.92 -1.26 27.41
CA ALA A 198 -28.31 -2.44 28.18
C ALA A 198 -28.03 -3.75 27.42
N PHE A 199 -28.27 -3.77 26.11
CA PHE A 199 -27.91 -4.91 25.25
C PHE A 199 -26.40 -5.18 25.32
N TYR A 200 -25.58 -4.16 25.07
CA TYR A 200 -24.12 -4.31 25.10
C TYR A 200 -23.61 -4.81 26.46
N GLN A 201 -24.12 -4.26 27.57
CA GLN A 201 -23.78 -4.70 28.92
C GLN A 201 -24.16 -6.16 29.18
N SER A 202 -25.35 -6.59 28.71
CA SER A 202 -25.77 -8.00 28.83
C SER A 202 -24.88 -8.96 28.04
N VAL A 203 -24.43 -8.55 26.84
CA VAL A 203 -23.51 -9.34 26.02
C VAL A 203 -22.13 -9.43 26.70
N GLU A 204 -21.62 -8.32 27.22
CA GLU A 204 -20.35 -8.27 27.97
C GLU A 204 -20.40 -9.22 29.17
N HIS A 205 -21.48 -9.19 29.96
CA HIS A 205 -21.66 -10.06 31.11
C HIS A 205 -21.79 -11.55 30.71
N ALA A 206 -22.54 -11.85 29.66
CA ALA A 206 -22.71 -13.21 29.16
C ALA A 206 -21.38 -13.80 28.68
N ILE A 207 -20.58 -13.04 27.91
CA ILE A 207 -19.27 -13.49 27.43
C ILE A 207 -18.30 -13.65 28.61
N ALA A 208 -18.29 -12.73 29.57
CA ALA A 208 -17.43 -12.81 30.74
C ALA A 208 -17.71 -14.06 31.61
N SER A 209 -18.92 -14.63 31.53
CA SER A 209 -19.29 -15.85 32.25
C SER A 209 -18.82 -17.15 31.60
N LEU A 210 -18.29 -17.11 30.36
CA LEU A 210 -17.86 -18.29 29.64
C LEU A 210 -16.54 -18.85 30.18
N PRO A 211 -16.38 -20.18 30.30
CA PRO A 211 -15.12 -20.79 30.71
C PRO A 211 -13.98 -20.43 29.75
N GLY A 212 -12.85 -19.99 30.29
CA GLY A 212 -11.66 -19.62 29.51
C GLY A 212 -11.58 -18.16 29.07
N VAL A 213 -12.65 -17.38 29.28
CA VAL A 213 -12.62 -15.92 29.10
C VAL A 213 -11.97 -15.29 30.32
N ARG A 214 -10.92 -14.49 30.10
CA ARG A 214 -10.21 -13.77 31.18
C ARG A 214 -10.78 -12.38 31.42
N ASP A 215 -10.98 -11.65 30.34
CA ASP A 215 -11.41 -10.26 30.33
C ASP A 215 -12.29 -10.01 29.09
N VAL A 216 -13.22 -9.07 29.21
CA VAL A 216 -14.07 -8.60 28.11
C VAL A 216 -14.03 -7.08 28.11
N GLY A 217 -13.98 -6.50 26.92
CA GLY A 217 -14.00 -5.06 26.71
C GLY A 217 -14.80 -4.73 25.47
N LEU A 218 -15.58 -3.67 25.55
CA LEU A 218 -16.33 -3.12 24.44
C LEU A 218 -15.70 -1.81 23.99
N GLY A 219 -15.72 -1.56 22.68
CA GLY A 219 -15.21 -0.33 22.09
C GLY A 219 -15.92 -0.05 20.77
N THR A 220 -16.09 1.22 20.44
CA THR A 220 -16.67 1.62 19.14
C THR A 220 -15.77 1.33 17.96
N VAL A 221 -14.45 1.26 18.18
CA VAL A 221 -13.44 0.99 17.15
C VAL A 221 -12.28 0.24 17.80
N LEU A 222 -11.73 -0.76 17.11
CA LEU A 222 -10.51 -1.45 17.56
C LEU A 222 -9.25 -0.62 17.26
N PRO A 223 -8.18 -0.77 18.05
CA PRO A 223 -6.89 -0.22 17.68
C PRO A 223 -6.48 -0.67 16.27
N ALA A 224 -5.91 0.26 15.48
CA ALA A 224 -5.42 0.01 14.12
C ALA A 224 -6.46 -0.41 13.05
N ASP A 225 -7.77 -0.38 13.34
CA ASP A 225 -8.85 -0.80 12.41
C ASP A 225 -9.12 0.18 11.23
N GLY A 226 -8.25 1.18 11.02
CA GLY A 226 -8.35 2.17 9.94
C GLY A 226 -9.53 3.16 10.00
N TRP A 227 -10.61 2.85 10.72
CA TRP A 227 -11.78 3.71 10.90
C TRP A 227 -11.51 4.81 11.93
N ASP A 228 -11.45 6.07 11.50
CA ASP A 228 -11.22 7.22 12.39
C ASP A 228 -12.41 8.17 12.37
N ILE A 229 -13.00 8.41 13.54
CA ILE A 229 -13.86 9.57 13.75
C ILE A 229 -13.02 10.57 14.56
N GLY A 230 -12.28 11.41 13.84
CA GLY A 230 -11.58 12.53 14.43
C GLY A 230 -12.59 13.54 14.96
N GLN A 231 -12.65 13.71 16.27
CA GLN A 231 -13.54 14.68 16.91
C GLN A 231 -12.75 15.91 17.35
N GLY A 232 -13.28 17.08 16.99
CA GLY A 232 -12.75 18.34 17.48
C GLY A 232 -12.86 18.43 19.00
N PHE A 233 -11.79 18.88 19.65
CA PHE A 233 -11.78 19.10 21.09
C PHE A 233 -11.14 20.44 21.47
N GLN A 234 -11.47 20.90 22.67
CA GLN A 234 -10.90 22.09 23.28
C GLN A 234 -10.57 21.82 24.75
N VAL A 235 -9.34 22.11 25.16
CA VAL A 235 -8.97 22.15 26.57
C VAL A 235 -9.46 23.46 27.16
N LEU A 236 -10.31 23.39 28.20
CA LEU A 236 -10.82 24.58 28.88
C LEU A 236 -9.69 25.31 29.63
N GLY A 237 -9.74 26.64 29.64
CA GLY A 237 -8.68 27.49 30.18
C GLY A 237 -7.49 27.71 29.23
N GLN A 238 -7.67 27.41 27.93
CA GLN A 238 -6.78 27.84 26.85
C GLN A 238 -7.56 28.71 25.84
N PRO A 239 -6.89 29.63 25.14
CA PRO A 239 -7.53 30.42 24.09
C PRO A 239 -8.23 29.50 23.10
N ALA A 240 -9.49 29.78 22.79
CA ALA A 240 -10.23 29.01 21.79
C ALA A 240 -9.51 29.10 20.45
N ALA A 241 -9.11 27.94 19.91
CA ALA A 241 -8.67 27.89 18.53
C ALA A 241 -9.86 28.27 17.63
N VAL A 242 -9.60 29.05 16.58
CA VAL A 242 -10.57 29.30 15.51
C VAL A 242 -11.12 27.95 15.04
N GLN A 243 -12.43 27.84 14.78
CA GLN A 243 -13.11 26.57 14.47
C GLN A 243 -12.37 25.73 13.41
N ALA A 244 -11.79 26.36 12.38
CA ALA A 244 -11.00 25.73 11.32
C ALA A 244 -9.62 25.17 11.75
N MET A 245 -9.14 25.54 12.94
CA MET A 245 -7.87 25.12 13.55
C MET A 245 -8.08 24.34 14.86
N GLN A 246 -9.32 23.91 15.16
CA GLN A 246 -9.52 23.09 16.35
C GLN A 246 -8.79 21.76 16.21
N PRO A 247 -7.98 21.37 17.21
CA PRO A 247 -7.33 20.08 17.18
C PRO A 247 -8.39 18.98 17.21
N ALA A 248 -8.18 17.95 16.39
CA ALA A 248 -9.00 16.76 16.40
C ALA A 248 -8.22 15.63 17.10
N ALA A 249 -8.93 14.84 17.89
CA ALA A 249 -8.41 13.61 18.46
C ALA A 249 -9.38 12.47 18.14
N HIS A 250 -8.83 11.25 18.07
CA HIS A 250 -9.67 10.07 17.93
C HIS A 250 -10.54 9.93 19.18
N TYR A 251 -11.85 9.82 18.96
CA TYR A 251 -12.82 9.66 20.04
C TYR A 251 -13.37 8.24 20.02
N GLN A 252 -13.24 7.55 21.16
CA GLN A 252 -13.76 6.20 21.36
C GLN A 252 -14.64 6.17 22.59
N ILE A 253 -15.72 5.40 22.50
CA ILE A 253 -16.52 5.01 23.65
C ILE A 253 -16.13 3.57 23.96
N VAL A 254 -15.73 3.33 25.19
CA VAL A 254 -15.20 2.04 25.64
C VAL A 254 -15.80 1.63 26.98
N SER A 255 -15.90 0.32 27.24
CA SER A 255 -16.28 -0.19 28.57
C SER A 255 -15.12 -0.12 29.56
N GLU A 256 -15.42 -0.34 30.84
CA GLU A 256 -14.42 -0.45 31.92
C GLU A 256 -13.33 -1.50 31.59
N GLY A 257 -13.73 -2.64 31.03
CA GLY A 257 -12.83 -3.74 30.73
C GLY A 257 -11.91 -3.53 29.52
N TYR A 258 -12.12 -2.48 28.71
CA TYR A 258 -11.40 -2.28 27.44
C TYR A 258 -9.88 -2.18 27.60
N PHE A 259 -9.40 -1.31 28.49
CA PHE A 259 -7.97 -1.13 28.72
C PHE A 259 -7.31 -2.39 29.27
N ARG A 260 -8.01 -3.11 30.15
CA ARG A 260 -7.51 -4.37 30.74
C ARG A 260 -7.46 -5.50 29.72
N THR A 261 -8.52 -5.66 28.94
CA THR A 261 -8.63 -6.68 27.88
C THR A 261 -7.55 -6.52 26.83
N LEU A 262 -7.26 -5.28 26.43
CA LEU A 262 -6.22 -4.98 25.45
C LEU A 262 -4.84 -4.75 26.08
N GLY A 263 -4.69 -4.90 27.39
CA GLY A 263 -3.42 -4.69 28.09
C GLY A 263 -2.84 -3.27 27.94
N ILE A 264 -3.68 -2.26 27.69
CA ILE A 264 -3.26 -0.87 27.53
C ILE A 264 -3.01 -0.27 28.93
N PRO A 265 -1.77 0.09 29.29
CA PRO A 265 -1.47 0.57 30.62
C PRO A 265 -1.99 1.99 30.84
N LEU A 266 -2.52 2.25 32.04
CA LEU A 266 -2.82 3.59 32.53
C LEU A 266 -1.59 4.15 33.25
N LEU A 267 -1.07 5.24 32.74
CA LEU A 267 0.13 5.91 33.27
C LEU A 267 -0.19 6.78 34.48
N ARG A 268 -1.39 7.38 34.52
CA ARG A 268 -1.86 8.22 35.62
C ARG A 268 -3.36 8.10 35.80
N GLY A 269 -3.84 8.35 37.02
CA GLY A 269 -5.27 8.39 37.34
C GLY A 269 -5.89 6.99 37.39
N ARG A 270 -7.13 6.86 36.92
CA ARG A 270 -7.92 5.61 36.97
C ARG A 270 -8.58 5.26 35.65
N ALA A 271 -8.96 4.00 35.51
CA ALA A 271 -9.86 3.54 34.46
C ALA A 271 -11.30 4.04 34.72
N PHE A 272 -12.18 3.84 33.74
CA PHE A 272 -13.61 3.94 33.99
C PHE A 272 -14.04 2.92 35.03
N ASN A 273 -15.02 3.27 35.86
CA ASN A 273 -15.56 2.41 36.89
C ASN A 273 -17.10 2.45 36.87
N PRO A 274 -17.80 1.63 37.67
CA PRO A 274 -19.26 1.60 37.68
C PRO A 274 -19.94 2.90 38.14
N GLU A 275 -19.19 3.83 38.74
CA GLU A 275 -19.72 5.14 39.19
C GLU A 275 -19.81 6.14 38.03
N ASP A 276 -19.05 5.93 36.95
CA ASP A 276 -19.03 6.76 35.74
C ASP A 276 -20.25 6.48 34.85
N THR A 277 -21.43 6.90 35.32
CA THR A 277 -22.71 6.70 34.65
C THR A 277 -23.12 7.91 33.81
N SER A 278 -24.17 7.76 32.99
CA SER A 278 -24.74 8.90 32.23
C SER A 278 -25.30 10.03 33.12
N GLY A 279 -25.60 9.73 34.39
CA GLY A 279 -26.08 10.70 35.38
C GLY A 279 -24.98 11.31 36.24
N SER A 280 -23.75 10.79 36.20
CA SER A 280 -22.62 11.35 36.93
C SER A 280 -21.93 12.46 36.12
N GLN A 281 -20.91 13.08 36.71
CA GLN A 281 -20.06 14.00 35.98
C GLN A 281 -19.44 13.29 34.77
N PRO A 282 -19.55 13.84 33.54
CA PRO A 282 -18.94 13.22 32.37
C PRO A 282 -17.41 13.20 32.51
N VAL A 283 -16.81 12.03 32.30
CA VAL A 283 -15.37 11.81 32.42
C VAL A 283 -14.77 11.32 31.11
N CYS A 284 -13.46 11.48 30.95
CA CYS A 284 -12.70 10.90 29.85
C CYS A 284 -11.30 10.45 30.29
N ILE A 285 -10.71 9.59 29.47
CA ILE A 285 -9.31 9.18 29.57
C ILE A 285 -8.63 9.70 28.30
N VAL A 286 -7.47 10.34 28.45
CA VAL A 286 -6.68 10.85 27.33
C VAL A 286 -5.41 10.03 27.18
N ASN A 287 -4.85 9.93 25.97
CA ASN A 287 -3.55 9.31 25.81
C ASN A 287 -2.42 10.25 26.24
N GLU A 288 -1.25 9.66 26.48
CA GLU A 288 -0.02 10.37 26.85
C GLU A 288 0.30 11.52 25.88
N GLU A 289 0.13 11.32 24.57
CA GLU A 289 0.50 12.32 23.58
C GLU A 289 -0.42 13.55 23.60
N LEU A 290 -1.74 13.36 23.79
CA LEU A 290 -2.66 14.48 23.96
C LEU A 290 -2.32 15.24 25.24
N ALA A 291 -2.09 14.55 26.35
CA ALA A 291 -1.69 15.18 27.60
C ALA A 291 -0.39 15.99 27.43
N ARG A 292 0.62 15.42 26.78
CA ARG A 292 1.91 16.09 26.53
C ARG A 292 1.77 17.31 25.63
N ARG A 293 1.05 17.21 24.51
CA ARG A 293 0.90 18.29 23.52
C ARG A 293 0.02 19.44 23.99
N TYR A 294 -1.10 19.12 24.62
CA TYR A 294 -2.15 20.08 24.90
C TYR A 294 -2.23 20.47 26.37
N LEU A 295 -1.79 19.64 27.32
CA LEU A 295 -1.82 19.99 28.76
C LEU A 295 -0.47 20.55 29.26
N LYS A 296 0.61 20.49 28.45
CA LYS A 296 1.91 21.21 28.59
C LYS A 296 2.37 21.48 30.03
N GLY A 297 2.52 20.41 30.82
CA GLY A 297 3.06 20.49 32.19
C GLY A 297 2.04 20.80 33.29
N ARG A 298 0.76 21.02 32.97
CA ARG A 298 -0.33 20.99 33.96
C ARG A 298 -0.66 19.55 34.31
N ASP A 299 -1.21 19.34 35.50
CA ASP A 299 -1.74 18.03 35.84
C ASP A 299 -2.89 17.68 34.88
N PRO A 300 -2.77 16.60 34.08
CA PRO A 300 -3.86 16.18 33.22
C PRO A 300 -5.06 15.70 34.02
N ILE A 301 -4.87 15.16 35.23
CA ILE A 301 -5.98 14.67 36.04
C ILE A 301 -6.77 15.86 36.57
N GLY A 302 -8.08 15.84 36.35
CA GLY A 302 -9.01 16.90 36.69
C GLY A 302 -9.13 18.02 35.63
N ALA A 303 -8.33 17.98 34.56
CA ALA A 303 -8.46 18.93 33.46
C ALA A 303 -9.82 18.76 32.77
N LEU A 304 -10.42 19.88 32.34
CA LEU A 304 -11.69 19.85 31.62
C LEU A 304 -11.44 19.95 30.12
N VAL A 305 -11.99 19.00 29.36
CA VAL A 305 -11.90 18.93 27.91
C VAL A 305 -13.30 18.93 27.32
N SER A 306 -13.60 19.93 26.50
CA SER A 306 -14.82 19.95 25.68
C SER A 306 -14.58 19.13 24.42
N VAL A 307 -15.43 18.13 24.17
CA VAL A 307 -15.38 17.32 22.95
C VAL A 307 -16.70 17.46 22.23
N GLN A 308 -16.67 17.61 20.91
CA GLN A 308 -17.88 17.52 20.11
C GLN A 308 -18.39 16.07 20.11
N ALA A 309 -19.33 15.77 21.01
CA ALA A 309 -19.90 14.44 21.10
C ALA A 309 -20.89 14.24 19.94
N MET A 310 -20.90 13.05 19.34
CA MET A 310 -21.96 12.65 18.42
C MET A 310 -23.26 12.50 19.20
N ASP A 311 -24.17 13.45 19.00
CA ASP A 311 -25.55 13.43 19.47
C ASP A 311 -26.46 13.30 18.22
N PRO A 312 -27.51 12.45 18.25
CA PRO A 312 -28.49 12.34 17.17
C PRO A 312 -29.09 13.68 16.71
N ALA A 313 -29.14 14.69 17.60
CA ALA A 313 -29.60 16.04 17.32
C ALA A 313 -28.50 16.97 16.76
N GLY A 314 -27.31 16.45 16.46
CA GLY A 314 -26.15 17.18 15.93
C GLY A 314 -25.01 17.32 16.96
N PRO A 315 -23.77 17.55 16.52
CA PRO A 315 -22.60 17.60 17.40
C PRO A 315 -22.74 18.72 18.44
N LYS A 316 -22.78 18.34 19.73
CA LYS A 316 -22.80 19.28 20.85
C LYS A 316 -21.50 19.19 21.65
N PRO A 317 -20.90 20.33 22.04
CA PRO A 317 -19.75 20.32 22.93
C PRO A 317 -20.18 19.79 24.31
N VAL A 318 -19.58 18.69 24.73
CA VAL A 318 -19.77 18.11 26.06
C VAL A 318 -18.45 18.18 26.80
N VAL A 319 -18.47 18.87 27.93
CA VAL A 319 -17.32 19.01 28.83
C VAL A 319 -17.14 17.73 29.61
N ARG A 320 -15.94 17.15 29.54
CA ARG A 320 -15.53 15.96 30.28
C ARG A 320 -14.33 16.27 31.16
N GLN A 321 -14.32 15.70 32.36
CA GLN A 321 -13.16 15.75 33.25
C GLN A 321 -12.22 14.59 32.94
N VAL A 322 -10.94 14.88 32.79
CA VAL A 322 -9.91 13.86 32.59
C VAL A 322 -9.68 13.12 33.91
N VAL A 323 -9.96 11.82 33.95
CA VAL A 323 -9.75 10.97 35.15
C VAL A 323 -8.58 10.02 35.02
N GLY A 324 -8.03 9.85 33.81
CA GLY A 324 -6.91 8.96 33.55
C GLY A 324 -6.10 9.38 32.34
N VAL A 325 -4.84 8.93 32.31
CA VAL A 325 -3.94 9.03 31.17
C VAL A 325 -3.50 7.64 30.76
N SER A 326 -3.84 7.21 29.55
CA SER A 326 -3.39 5.93 29.01
C SER A 326 -2.07 6.06 28.26
N HIS A 327 -1.34 4.96 28.15
CA HIS A 327 -0.20 4.88 27.24
C HIS A 327 -0.64 5.14 25.80
N GLN A 328 0.27 5.68 25.00
CA GLN A 328 0.01 5.93 23.60
C GLN A 328 -0.12 4.62 22.85
N VAL A 329 -1.31 4.36 22.32
CA VAL A 329 -1.51 3.31 21.32
C VAL A 329 -1.06 3.86 19.97
N SER A 330 -0.09 3.19 19.34
CA SER A 330 0.47 3.61 18.07
C SER A 330 -0.39 3.06 16.92
N ARG A 331 -1.08 3.95 16.22
CA ARG A 331 -1.79 3.60 14.98
C ARG A 331 -0.86 3.55 13.76
N TRP A 332 0.30 4.19 13.89
CA TRP A 332 1.31 4.33 12.85
C TRP A 332 2.68 4.13 13.50
N CYS A 333 3.33 3.01 13.22
CA CYS A 333 4.72 2.77 13.62
C CYS A 333 5.67 3.67 12.82
N GLY A 334 5.65 4.96 13.15
CA GLY A 334 6.42 5.99 12.47
C GLY A 334 6.91 7.09 13.40
N ARG A 335 7.72 6.75 14.40
CA ARG A 335 8.78 7.66 14.87
C ARG A 335 9.91 7.63 13.83
N TRP A 336 9.74 8.33 12.70
CA TRP A 336 10.78 8.47 11.67
C TRP A 336 11.23 9.91 11.45
N TRP A 337 10.95 10.81 12.38
CA TRP A 337 11.50 12.18 12.36
C TRP A 337 11.94 12.57 13.77
N ALA A 338 13.19 12.20 14.08
CA ALA A 338 14.06 12.86 15.05
C ALA A 338 15.47 12.85 14.44
#